data_AF-A0A1G2RUX1-F1
#
_entry.id   AF-A0A1G2RUX1-F1
#
_cell.length_a   1.000
_cell.length_b   1.000
_cell.length_c   1.000
_cell.angle_alpha   90.00
_cell.angle_beta   90.00
_cell.angle_gamma   90.00
#
_symmetry.space_group_name_H-M   'P 1'
#
loop_
_entity.id
_entity.type
_entity.pdbx_description
1 polymer ?
#
loop_
_entity_poly.entity_id
_entity_poly.type
_entity_poly.pdbx_seq_one_letter_code
_entity_poly.pdbx_strand_id
1 'polypeptide(L)'
;MQIFTNRKKGFTLIELLVVIAIIGILASIVLVALGGARAKARDARIKAELQQYRARAEIIYDNNDFAYDAPVDVCNIGVGGDQSLIDLAGDIATQNGGTSVVCSSATGAFCVSSVLATSGQTACVDSAGKTGTVACAAQACP
;
A
#
# COMPACT_ATOMS: atom_id res chain seq x y z
N MET A 1 -47.98 -32.30 -39.13
CA MET A 1 -46.68 -31.80 -38.60
C MET A 1 -46.53 -30.35 -39.02
N GLN A 2 -47.00 -29.39 -38.20
CA GLN A 2 -46.86 -27.96 -38.50
C GLN A 2 -45.52 -27.46 -37.94
N ILE A 3 -44.64 -27.00 -38.82
CA ILE A 3 -43.32 -26.44 -38.46
C ILE A 3 -43.55 -24.98 -38.06
N PHE A 4 -43.38 -24.67 -36.78
CA PHE A 4 -43.28 -23.28 -36.31
C PHE A 4 -41.97 -22.66 -36.82
N THR A 5 -42.04 -21.91 -37.91
CA THR A 5 -40.91 -21.09 -38.40
C THR A 5 -40.72 -19.89 -37.47
N ASN A 6 -39.83 -20.06 -36.49
CA ASN A 6 -39.39 -19.00 -35.60
C ASN A 6 -38.64 -17.92 -36.43
N ARG A 7 -39.27 -16.76 -36.67
CA ARG A 7 -38.62 -15.62 -37.32
C ARG A 7 -37.49 -15.11 -36.43
N LYS A 8 -36.26 -15.55 -36.67
CA LYS A 8 -35.06 -15.00 -36.02
C LYS A 8 -34.95 -13.52 -36.40
N LYS A 9 -35.18 -12.62 -35.45
CA LYS A 9 -34.89 -11.19 -35.60
C LYS A 9 -33.36 -11.03 -35.63
N GLY A 10 -32.82 -10.47 -36.71
CA GLY A 10 -31.41 -10.10 -36.80
C GLY A 10 -31.16 -8.74 -36.14
N PHE A 11 -29.99 -8.58 -35.54
CA PHE A 11 -29.50 -7.27 -35.09
C PHE A 11 -29.23 -6.38 -36.30
N THR A 12 -29.64 -5.11 -36.22
CA THR A 12 -29.31 -4.13 -37.25
C THR A 12 -27.87 -3.61 -37.05
N LEU A 13 -27.22 -3.22 -38.14
CA LEU A 13 -25.87 -2.62 -38.07
C LEU A 13 -25.86 -1.33 -37.23
N ILE A 14 -26.95 -0.56 -37.25
CA ILE A 14 -27.08 0.68 -36.48
C ILE A 14 -27.21 0.40 -34.98
N GLU A 15 -27.92 -0.65 -34.58
CA GLU A 15 -28.00 -1.06 -33.16
C GLU A 15 -26.62 -1.44 -32.64
N LEU A 16 -25.82 -2.18 -33.41
CA LEU A 16 -24.47 -2.56 -33.01
C LEU A 16 -23.54 -1.32 -32.92
N LEU A 17 -23.66 -0.39 -33.87
CA LEU A 17 -22.87 0.84 -33.90
C LEU A 17 -23.14 1.75 -32.68
N VAL A 18 -24.40 1.92 -32.29
CA VAL A 18 -24.74 2.73 -31.11
C VAL A 18 -24.23 2.08 -29.82
N VAL A 19 -24.28 0.74 -29.72
CA VAL A 19 -23.80 0.02 -28.53
C VAL A 19 -22.30 0.21 -28.32
N ILE A 20 -21.47 0.06 -29.35
CA ILE A 20 -20.03 0.26 -29.21
C ILE A 20 -19.68 1.73 -28.91
N ALA A 21 -20.48 2.68 -29.43
CA ALA A 21 -20.31 4.10 -29.11
C ALA A 21 -20.56 4.37 -27.61
N ILE A 22 -21.65 3.82 -27.05
CA ILE A 22 -21.96 3.98 -25.62
C ILE A 22 -20.90 3.27 -24.74
N ILE A 23 -20.48 2.05 -25.10
CA ILE A 23 -19.42 1.33 -24.38
C ILE A 23 -18.12 2.13 -24.39
N GLY A 24 -17.76 2.77 -25.52
CA GLY A 24 -16.57 3.61 -25.63
C GLY A 24 -16.60 4.81 -24.69
N ILE A 25 -17.73 5.51 -24.60
CA ILE A 25 -17.92 6.65 -23.69
C ILE A 25 -17.76 6.18 -22.23
N LEU A 26 -18.47 5.11 -21.84
CA LEU A 26 -18.42 4.60 -20.48
C LEU A 26 -17.01 4.10 -20.09
N ALA A 27 -16.32 3.41 -21.01
CA ALA A 27 -14.98 2.91 -20.78
C ALA A 27 -13.96 4.05 -20.55
N SER A 28 -14.09 5.16 -21.27
CA SER A 28 -13.18 6.32 -21.12
C SER A 28 -13.22 6.92 -19.70
N ILE A 29 -14.41 7.04 -19.11
CA ILE A 29 -14.61 7.60 -17.76
C ILE A 29 -14.01 6.68 -16.70
N VAL A 30 -14.23 5.36 -16.84
CA VAL A 30 -13.72 4.35 -15.91
C VAL A 30 -12.19 4.34 -15.87
N LEU A 31 -11.53 4.48 -17.03
CA LEU A 31 -10.06 4.48 -17.11
C LEU A 31 -9.44 5.64 -16.35
N VAL A 32 -10.01 6.84 -16.45
CA VAL A 32 -9.51 8.03 -15.71
C VAL A 32 -9.66 7.83 -14.19
N ALA A 33 -10.80 7.28 -13.75
CA ALA A 33 -11.05 7.02 -12.33
C ALA A 33 -10.11 5.94 -11.73
N LEU A 34 -9.75 4.92 -12.51
CA LEU A 34 -8.96 3.78 -12.05
C LEU A 34 -7.51 4.15 -11.67
N GLY A 35 -6.91 5.14 -12.36
CA GLY A 35 -5.55 5.60 -12.06
C GLY A 35 -5.43 6.15 -10.63
N GLY A 36 -6.33 7.05 -10.24
CA GLY A 36 -6.38 7.62 -8.88
C GLY A 36 -6.75 6.59 -7.82
N ALA A 37 -7.67 5.66 -8.13
CA ALA A 37 -8.05 4.59 -7.21
C ALA A 37 -6.87 3.66 -6.88
N ARG A 38 -6.07 3.29 -7.88
CA ARG A 38 -4.87 2.46 -7.67
C ARG A 38 -3.83 3.15 -6.80
N ALA A 39 -3.61 4.46 -6.99
CA ALA A 39 -2.66 5.21 -6.18
C ALA A 39 -3.08 5.26 -4.70
N LYS A 40 -4.37 5.55 -4.43
CA LYS A 40 -4.94 5.50 -3.07
C LYS A 40 -4.86 4.10 -2.45
N ALA A 41 -5.04 3.04 -3.24
CA ALA A 41 -4.89 1.68 -2.76
C ALA A 41 -3.44 1.35 -2.33
N ARG A 42 -2.44 1.85 -3.08
CA ARG A 42 -1.03 1.74 -2.68
C ARG A 42 -0.75 2.50 -1.38
N ASP A 43 -1.28 3.72 -1.24
CA ASP A 43 -1.13 4.49 0.00
C ASP A 43 -1.76 3.78 1.20
N ALA A 44 -2.93 3.17 1.03
CA ALA A 44 -3.58 2.38 2.06
C ALA A 44 -2.74 1.14 2.44
N ARG A 45 -2.14 0.47 1.45
CA ARG A 45 -1.23 -0.66 1.67
C ARG A 45 0.01 -0.24 2.46
N ILE A 46 0.68 0.84 2.06
CA ILE A 46 1.85 1.39 2.77
C ILE A 46 1.50 1.68 4.23
N LYS A 47 0.38 2.35 4.49
CA LYS A 47 -0.07 2.63 5.87
C LYS A 47 -0.34 1.35 6.67
N ALA A 48 -0.95 0.35 6.04
CA ALA A 48 -1.23 -0.94 6.69
C ALA A 48 0.07 -1.70 7.00
N GLU A 49 1.06 -1.67 6.10
CA GLU A 49 2.37 -2.29 6.31
C GLU A 49 3.17 -1.56 7.40
N LEU A 50 3.11 -0.23 7.48
CA LEU A 50 3.70 0.52 8.60
C LEU A 50 3.08 0.13 9.97
N GLN A 51 1.77 -0.14 10.01
CA GLN A 51 1.12 -0.65 11.22
C GLN A 51 1.54 -2.08 11.56
N GLN A 52 1.68 -2.93 10.54
CA GLN A 52 2.21 -4.28 10.71
C GLN A 52 3.66 -4.24 11.19
N TYR A 53 4.46 -3.30 10.69
CA TYR A 53 5.82 -3.05 11.13
C TYR A 53 5.86 -2.78 12.63
N ARG A 54 4.99 -1.88 13.12
CA ARG A 54 4.87 -1.63 14.56
C ARG A 54 4.52 -2.91 15.32
N ALA A 55 3.51 -3.65 14.90
CA ALA A 55 3.14 -4.90 15.57
C ALA A 55 4.30 -5.91 15.64
N ARG A 56 5.13 -5.99 14.59
CA ARG A 56 6.35 -6.82 14.59
C ARG A 56 7.44 -6.25 15.51
N ALA A 57 7.64 -4.94 15.51
CA ALA A 57 8.58 -4.28 16.40
C ALA A 57 8.22 -4.49 17.87
N GLU A 58 6.93 -4.49 18.26
CA GLU A 58 6.52 -4.82 19.63
C GLU A 58 6.85 -6.26 20.02
N ILE A 59 6.66 -7.22 19.11
CA ILE A 59 7.05 -8.61 19.37
C ILE A 59 8.56 -8.71 19.57
N ILE A 60 9.35 -7.97 18.79
CA ILE A 60 10.80 -7.93 18.95
C ILE A 60 11.18 -7.31 20.30
N TYR A 61 10.53 -6.21 20.68
CA TYR A 61 10.75 -5.55 21.97
C TYR A 61 10.58 -6.50 23.16
N ASP A 62 9.49 -7.27 23.19
CA ASP A 62 9.23 -8.24 24.25
C ASP A 62 10.27 -9.38 24.29
N ASN A 63 10.82 -9.75 23.14
CA ASN A 63 11.84 -10.80 23.04
C ASN A 63 13.28 -10.29 23.25
N ASN A 64 13.50 -8.98 23.14
CA ASN A 64 14.80 -8.31 23.22
C ASN A 64 15.02 -7.64 24.60
N ASP A 65 14.49 -8.21 25.68
CA ASP A 65 14.60 -7.61 27.02
C ASP A 65 14.16 -6.13 27.06
N PHE A 66 13.06 -5.81 26.37
CA PHE A 66 12.47 -4.47 26.30
C PHE A 66 13.36 -3.45 25.58
N ALA A 67 13.98 -3.87 24.47
CA ALA A 67 14.80 -3.02 23.61
C ALA A 67 14.45 -3.13 22.12
N TYR A 68 14.40 -2.00 21.42
CA TYR A 68 14.19 -1.98 19.95
C TYR A 68 15.49 -1.94 19.13
N ASP A 69 16.64 -1.66 19.74
CA ASP A 69 17.92 -1.43 19.04
C ASP A 69 18.95 -2.55 19.22
N ALA A 70 18.75 -3.47 20.16
CA ALA A 70 19.60 -4.64 20.38
C ALA A 70 18.87 -5.70 21.21
N PRO A 71 19.24 -7.00 21.12
CA PRO A 71 20.21 -7.58 20.19
C PRO A 71 19.73 -7.62 18.73
N VAL A 72 18.42 -7.49 18.48
CA VAL A 72 17.85 -7.31 17.14
C VAL A 72 17.41 -5.86 16.98
N ASP A 73 18.05 -5.11 16.11
CA ASP A 73 17.65 -3.74 15.78
C ASP A 73 16.44 -3.75 14.83
N VAL A 74 15.31 -3.20 15.27
CA VAL A 74 14.10 -3.07 14.45
C VAL A 74 14.29 -2.11 13.28
N CYS A 75 15.38 -1.36 13.20
CA CYS A 75 15.73 -0.55 12.04
C CYS A 75 16.85 -1.15 11.18
N ASN A 76 17.33 -2.36 11.50
CA ASN A 76 18.19 -3.10 10.60
C ASN A 76 17.34 -3.75 9.49
N ILE A 77 17.10 -3.00 8.42
CA ILE A 77 16.33 -3.44 7.24
C ILE A 77 17.26 -3.99 6.14
N GLY A 78 18.49 -4.32 6.50
CA GLY A 78 19.49 -4.92 5.64
C GLY A 78 19.76 -6.39 5.96
N VAL A 79 20.83 -6.93 5.39
CA VAL A 79 21.27 -8.30 5.67
C VAL A 79 21.59 -8.46 7.16
N GLY A 80 21.03 -9.50 7.79
CA GLY A 80 21.19 -9.77 9.22
C GLY A 80 20.16 -9.10 10.13
N GLY A 81 19.17 -8.41 9.55
CA GLY A 81 17.98 -7.95 10.26
C GLY A 81 16.90 -9.02 10.41
N ASP A 82 15.81 -8.67 11.10
CA ASP A 82 14.62 -9.52 11.14
C ASP A 82 13.97 -9.60 9.75
N GLN A 83 13.80 -10.82 9.23
CA GLN A 83 13.30 -11.04 7.88
C GLN A 83 11.87 -10.49 7.68
N SER A 84 11.02 -10.52 8.72
CA SER A 84 9.65 -10.01 8.59
C SER A 84 9.64 -8.49 8.43
N LEU A 85 10.54 -7.79 9.12
CA LEU A 85 10.71 -6.33 8.97
C LEU A 85 11.31 -5.99 7.60
N ILE A 86 12.29 -6.77 7.12
CA ILE A 86 12.88 -6.61 5.78
C ILE A 86 11.82 -6.79 4.69
N ASP A 87 10.98 -7.82 4.80
CA ASP A 87 9.93 -8.10 3.83
C ASP A 87 8.87 -6.99 3.80
N LEU A 88 8.42 -6.52 4.97
CA LEU A 88 7.47 -5.40 5.08
C LEU A 88 8.03 -4.11 4.48
N ALA A 89 9.29 -3.79 4.78
CA ALA A 89 9.96 -2.63 4.24
C ALA A 89 10.21 -2.72 2.73
N GLY A 90 10.54 -3.93 2.25
CA GLY A 90 10.67 -4.23 0.82
C GLY A 90 9.36 -4.05 0.08
N ASP A 91 8.26 -4.57 0.63
CA ASP A 91 6.92 -4.38 0.08
C ASP A 91 6.55 -2.90 0.00
N ILE A 92 6.76 -2.12 1.07
CA ILE A 92 6.54 -0.67 1.07
C ILE A 92 7.36 0.00 -0.04
N ALA A 93 8.64 -0.36 -0.19
CA ALA A 93 9.51 0.19 -1.21
C ALA A 93 8.98 -0.11 -2.62
N THR A 94 8.52 -1.33 -2.89
CA THR A 94 7.93 -1.68 -4.21
C THR A 94 6.65 -0.91 -4.51
N GLN A 95 5.81 -0.62 -3.51
CA GLN A 95 4.61 0.18 -3.69
C GLN A 95 4.89 1.64 -4.04
N ASN A 96 6.11 2.11 -3.74
CA ASN A 96 6.51 3.49 -3.87
C ASN A 96 7.71 3.72 -4.81
N GLY A 97 7.79 2.90 -5.86
CA GLY A 97 8.79 3.07 -6.92
C GLY A 97 10.23 2.78 -6.49
N GLY A 98 10.43 2.00 -5.42
CA GLY A 98 11.74 1.58 -4.91
C GLY A 98 12.30 2.48 -3.80
N THR A 99 11.54 3.45 -3.30
CA THR A 99 11.99 4.31 -2.20
C THR A 99 11.97 3.54 -0.88
N SER A 100 13.12 3.35 -0.24
CA SER A 100 13.22 2.65 1.04
C SER A 100 12.54 3.44 2.17
N VAL A 101 12.03 2.72 3.16
CA VAL A 101 11.58 3.27 4.44
C VAL A 101 12.74 3.95 5.18
N VAL A 102 12.41 5.00 5.93
CA VAL A 102 13.30 5.67 6.89
C VAL A 102 12.93 5.17 8.27
N CYS A 103 13.89 4.58 8.98
CA CYS A 103 13.70 4.03 10.33
C CYS A 103 14.75 4.60 11.28
N SER A 104 14.33 4.91 12.51
CA SER A 104 15.23 5.24 13.61
C SER A 104 14.77 4.53 14.88
N SER A 105 15.68 3.80 15.51
CA SER A 105 15.48 3.06 16.75
C SER A 105 16.38 3.59 17.87
N ALA A 106 15.98 3.31 19.09
CA ALA A 106 16.73 3.40 20.34
C ALA A 106 16.14 2.37 21.30
N THR A 107 16.78 2.13 22.44
CA THR A 107 16.36 1.10 23.40
C THR A 107 14.86 1.14 23.70
N GLY A 108 14.30 2.30 24.05
CA GLY A 108 12.89 2.40 24.45
C GLY A 108 11.92 2.91 23.37
N ALA A 109 12.39 3.26 22.17
CA ALA A 109 11.53 3.89 21.17
C ALA A 109 12.02 3.62 19.74
N PHE A 110 11.08 3.57 18.80
CA PHE A 110 11.39 3.60 17.38
C PHE A 110 10.37 4.43 16.61
N CYS A 111 10.78 4.87 15.42
CA CYS A 111 9.89 5.42 14.41
C CYS A 111 10.26 4.87 13.03
N VAL A 112 9.25 4.52 12.25
CA VAL A 112 9.37 4.12 10.85
C VAL A 112 8.49 5.00 9.99
N SER A 113 9.01 5.43 8.84
CA SER A 113 8.28 6.28 7.91
C SER A 113 8.56 5.96 6.45
N SER A 114 7.57 6.22 5.59
CA SER A 114 7.69 6.06 4.14
C SER A 114 6.93 7.18 3.45
N VAL A 115 7.42 7.62 2.29
CA VAL A 115 6.63 8.47 1.39
C VAL A 115 5.38 7.72 0.90
N LEU A 116 4.38 8.45 0.39
CA LEU A 116 3.15 7.93 -0.20
C LEU A 116 3.19 8.10 -1.72
N ALA A 117 2.57 7.16 -2.43
CA ALA A 117 2.58 7.07 -3.88
C ALA A 117 1.75 8.18 -4.56
N THR A 118 0.77 8.79 -3.88
CA THR A 118 -0.16 9.76 -4.50
C THR A 118 0.18 11.23 -4.23
N SER A 119 1.09 11.55 -3.31
CA SER A 119 1.29 12.96 -2.89
C SER A 119 2.70 13.36 -2.44
N GLY A 120 3.67 12.45 -2.43
CA GLY A 120 5.00 12.74 -1.85
C GLY A 120 4.98 13.07 -0.35
N GLN A 121 3.80 13.05 0.29
CA GLN A 121 3.64 13.12 1.73
C GLN A 121 4.22 11.87 2.36
N THR A 122 4.77 12.00 3.55
CA THR A 122 5.29 10.87 4.30
C THR A 122 4.21 10.35 5.24
N ALA A 123 4.14 9.06 5.52
CA ALA A 123 3.46 8.54 6.68
C ALA A 123 4.50 8.01 7.66
N CYS A 124 4.31 8.32 8.94
CA CYS A 124 5.11 7.75 10.02
C CYS A 124 4.25 6.97 11.00
N VAL A 125 4.89 6.03 11.67
CA VAL A 125 4.37 5.30 12.82
C VAL A 125 5.49 5.19 13.85
N ASP A 126 5.19 5.45 15.12
CA ASP A 126 6.13 5.27 16.23
C ASP A 126 5.72 4.15 17.21
N SER A 127 6.64 3.82 18.11
CA SER A 127 6.44 2.89 19.24
C SER A 127 5.25 3.25 20.15
N ALA A 128 4.85 4.52 20.25
CA ALA A 128 3.68 4.93 21.01
C ALA A 128 2.35 4.70 20.24
N GLY A 129 2.42 4.20 19.00
CA GLY A 129 1.28 4.01 18.12
C GLY A 129 0.76 5.30 17.49
N LYS A 130 1.50 6.41 17.59
CA LYS A 130 1.14 7.64 16.88
C LYS A 130 1.38 7.44 15.40
N THR A 131 0.52 8.09 14.62
CA THR A 131 0.64 8.12 13.16
C THR A 131 0.54 9.55 12.68
N GLY A 132 1.34 9.90 11.68
CA GLY A 132 1.48 11.27 11.21
C GLY A 132 1.78 11.32 9.73
N THR A 133 1.79 12.53 9.17
CA THR A 133 1.97 12.78 7.73
C THR A 133 3.33 13.39 7.38
N VAL A 134 4.30 13.23 8.29
CA VAL A 134 5.66 13.76 8.16
C VAL A 134 6.66 12.63 8.40
N ALA A 135 7.92 12.87 8.03
CA ALA A 135 8.98 11.89 8.30
C ALA A 135 9.27 11.80 9.81
N CYS A 136 9.84 10.66 10.22
CA CYS A 136 10.32 10.48 11.58
C CYS A 136 11.28 11.59 11.98
N ALA A 137 11.04 12.20 13.14
CA ALA A 137 11.96 13.11 13.78
C ALA A 137 12.60 12.36 14.96
N ALA A 138 13.79 11.80 14.73
CA ALA A 138 14.38 10.79 15.62
C ALA A 138 13.42 9.59 15.79
N GLN A 139 13.19 9.12 17.02
CA GLN A 139 12.33 7.97 17.32
C GLN A 139 10.84 8.32 17.51
N ALA A 140 10.40 9.51 17.08
CA ALA A 140 9.02 9.96 17.23
C ALA A 140 8.38 10.33 15.90
N CYS A 141 7.09 10.07 15.82
CA CYS A 141 6.22 10.54 14.75
C CYS A 141 5.59 11.89 15.21
N PRO A 142 5.94 13.02 14.57
CA PRO A 142 5.45 14.34 14.96
C PRO A 142 3.93 14.52 14.85
#